data_AF-A0A932Z3X9-F1
#
_entry.id   AF-A0A932Z3X9-F1
#
_cell.length_a   1.000
_cell.length_b   1.000
_cell.length_c   1.000
_cell.angle_alpha   90.00
_cell.angle_beta   90.00
_cell.angle_gamma   90.00
#
_symmetry.space_group_name_H-M   'P 1'
#
loop_
_entity.id
_entity.type
_entity.pdbx_description
1 polymer ?
#
loop_
_entity_poly.entity_id
_entity_poly.type
_entity_poly.pdbx_seq_one_letter_code
_entity_poly.pdbx_strand_id
1 'polypeptide(L)'
;MAYQEKGKAHKSGGALSRGPLAGVKVVVLGVAFTAARTGTYLSVFGATTVRVDSHRRPDILRFQGPFPGGNASLSESVWYANVNSNMLGLSLDWTRPSGKAIMDRLLRWADVVIEN
;
A
#
# COMPACT_ATOMS: atom_id res chain seq x y z
N MET A 1 3.76 -33.68 21.29
CA MET A 1 4.73 -33.55 20.18
C MET A 1 4.80 -32.08 19.80
N ALA A 2 5.77 -31.36 20.34
CA ALA A 2 5.94 -29.92 20.15
C ALA A 2 6.82 -29.67 18.92
N TYR A 3 6.33 -28.88 17.97
CA TYR A 3 7.13 -28.33 16.89
C TYR A 3 7.45 -26.88 17.23
N GLN A 4 8.69 -26.65 17.65
CA GLN A 4 9.26 -25.32 17.84
C GLN A 4 9.82 -24.85 16.50
N GLU A 5 9.15 -23.90 15.84
CA GLU A 5 9.78 -23.15 14.74
C GLU A 5 10.61 -22.01 15.31
N LYS A 6 11.93 -22.20 15.36
CA LYS A 6 12.88 -21.09 15.39
C LYS A 6 12.90 -20.44 13.99
N GLY A 7 11.94 -19.57 13.74
CA GLY A 7 11.95 -18.69 12.56
C GLY A 7 13.13 -17.72 12.64
N LYS A 8 14.15 -17.95 11.81
CA LYS A 8 15.20 -16.95 11.57
C LYS A 8 14.54 -15.66 11.09
N ALA A 9 14.86 -14.53 11.72
CA ALA A 9 14.41 -13.22 11.24
C ALA A 9 14.75 -13.08 9.75
N HIS A 10 13.72 -12.90 8.92
CA HIS A 10 13.91 -12.55 7.52
C HIS A 10 14.58 -11.17 7.51
N LYS A 11 15.89 -11.14 7.18
CA LYS A 11 16.59 -9.87 6.98
C LYS A 11 15.97 -9.22 5.73
N SER A 12 15.02 -8.31 5.92
CA SER A 12 14.34 -7.53 4.88
C SER A 12 15.23 -6.45 4.25
N GLY A 13 16.53 -6.69 4.16
CA GLY A 13 17.48 -5.79 3.52
C GLY A 13 17.75 -6.26 2.10
N GLY A 14 17.18 -5.61 1.08
CA GLY A 14 17.75 -5.70 -0.26
C GLY A 14 16.89 -5.38 -1.48
N ALA A 15 15.56 -5.37 -1.39
CA ALA A 15 14.71 -5.12 -2.57
C ALA A 15 14.26 -3.66 -2.73
N LEU A 16 13.89 -2.98 -1.63
CA LEU A 16 13.44 -1.57 -1.66
C LEU A 16 14.58 -0.55 -1.83
N SER A 17 15.84 -1.00 -1.92
CA SER A 17 17.03 -0.12 -1.96
C SER A 17 17.79 -0.16 -3.28
N ARG A 18 17.18 -0.67 -4.36
CA ARG A 18 17.78 -0.75 -5.70
C ARG A 18 16.77 -0.26 -6.73
N GLY A 19 17.23 0.48 -7.74
CA GLY A 19 16.41 1.04 -8.81
C GLY A 19 16.60 2.56 -8.98
N PRO A 20 16.18 3.15 -10.11
CA PRO A 20 16.39 4.57 -10.41
C PRO A 20 15.67 5.52 -9.44
N LEU A 21 14.67 5.04 -8.70
CA LEU A 21 13.95 5.81 -7.67
C LEU A 21 14.28 5.35 -6.24
N ALA A 22 15.38 4.64 -6.04
CA ALA A 22 15.81 4.23 -4.71
C ALA A 22 15.97 5.46 -3.79
N GLY A 23 15.35 5.40 -2.61
CA GLY A 23 15.35 6.49 -1.64
C GLY A 23 14.22 7.51 -1.80
N VAL A 24 13.50 7.52 -2.93
CA VAL A 24 12.30 8.35 -3.12
C VAL A 24 11.14 7.79 -2.31
N LYS A 25 10.41 8.66 -1.64
CA LYS A 25 9.27 8.34 -0.77
C LYS A 25 7.99 8.86 -1.38
N VAL A 26 7.01 7.97 -1.56
CA VAL A 26 5.77 8.29 -2.27
C VAL A 26 4.58 7.98 -1.38
N VAL A 27 3.59 8.87 -1.38
CA VAL A 27 2.30 8.64 -0.73
C VAL A 27 1.20 8.64 -1.79
N VAL A 28 0.40 7.56 -1.81
CA VAL A 28 -0.75 7.41 -2.71
C VAL A 28 -2.03 7.56 -1.90
N LEU A 29 -2.77 8.63 -2.19
CA LEU A 29 -4.09 8.92 -1.59
C LEU A 29 -5.23 8.64 -2.57
N GLY A 30 -4.94 8.62 -3.87
CA GLY A 30 -5.93 8.41 -4.91
C GLY A 30 -6.54 7.01 -4.93
N VAL A 31 -7.78 6.96 -5.40
CA VAL A 31 -8.60 5.74 -5.42
C VAL A 31 -8.73 5.15 -6.82
N ALA A 32 -9.22 3.92 -6.88
CA ALA A 32 -9.40 3.14 -8.09
C ALA A 32 -8.07 2.88 -8.82
N PHE A 33 -8.05 3.08 -10.14
CA PHE A 33 -7.00 2.53 -10.99
C PHE A 33 -5.79 3.46 -11.15
N THR A 34 -6.00 4.73 -11.54
CA THR A 34 -4.93 5.58 -12.07
C THR A 34 -3.86 5.90 -11.04
N ALA A 35 -4.22 6.43 -9.87
CA ALA A 35 -3.24 6.74 -8.82
C ALA A 35 -2.53 5.48 -8.29
N ALA A 36 -3.28 4.40 -8.09
CA ALA A 36 -2.74 3.12 -7.66
C ALA A 36 -1.71 2.56 -8.66
N ARG A 37 -2.04 2.61 -9.96
CA ARG A 37 -1.16 2.16 -11.04
C ARG A 37 0.11 3.02 -11.13
N THR A 38 -0.01 4.34 -11.01
CA THR A 38 1.15 5.24 -10.95
C THR A 38 2.05 4.91 -9.77
N GLY A 39 1.49 4.75 -8.57
CA GLY A 39 2.25 4.37 -7.37
C GLY A 39 2.95 3.01 -7.50
N THR A 40 2.32 2.06 -8.17
CA THR A 40 2.93 0.76 -8.48
C THR A 40 4.16 0.92 -9.38
N TYR A 41 4.10 1.74 -10.44
CA TYR A 41 5.27 1.96 -11.30
C TYR A 41 6.43 2.60 -10.54
N LEU A 42 6.16 3.60 -9.69
CA LEU A 42 7.20 4.21 -8.86
C LEU A 42 7.81 3.20 -7.88
N SER A 43 7.00 2.34 -7.27
CA SER A 43 7.47 1.26 -6.39
C SER A 43 8.37 0.26 -7.11
N VAL A 44 7.97 -0.17 -8.31
CA VAL A 44 8.75 -1.11 -9.12
C VAL A 44 10.12 -0.51 -9.49
N PHE A 45 10.21 0.81 -9.66
CA PHE A 45 11.48 1.51 -9.88
C PHE A 45 12.29 1.81 -8.61
N GLY A 46 11.87 1.29 -7.46
CA GLY A 46 12.61 1.33 -6.20
C GLY A 46 12.17 2.39 -5.20
N ALA A 47 11.09 3.13 -5.48
CA ALA A 47 10.56 4.09 -4.50
C ALA A 47 9.90 3.36 -3.32
N THR A 48 10.08 3.88 -2.11
CA THR A 48 9.27 3.45 -0.96
C THR A 48 7.90 4.11 -1.06
N THR A 49 6.90 3.34 -1.47
CA THR A 49 5.54 3.87 -1.67
C THR A 49 4.59 3.37 -0.59
N VAL A 50 3.88 4.30 0.04
CA VAL A 50 2.82 4.04 1.02
C VAL A 50 1.49 4.41 0.41
N ARG A 51 0.60 3.44 0.28
CA ARG A 51 -0.80 3.68 -0.08
C ARG A 51 -1.63 3.85 1.18
N VAL A 52 -2.39 4.94 1.22
CA VAL A 52 -3.37 5.18 2.28
C VAL A 52 -4.76 4.79 1.79
N ASP A 53 -5.42 3.94 2.57
CA ASP A 53 -6.77 3.42 2.31
C ASP A 53 -7.63 3.60 3.58
N SER A 54 -8.93 3.32 3.51
CA SER A 54 -9.84 3.48 4.64
C SER A 54 -10.66 2.22 4.89
N HIS A 55 -10.70 1.75 6.15
CA HIS A 55 -11.65 0.71 6.54
C HIS A 55 -13.11 1.19 6.56
N ARG A 56 -13.34 2.51 6.65
CA ARG A 56 -14.70 3.10 6.62
C ARG A 56 -15.21 3.35 5.21
N ARG A 57 -14.30 3.64 4.29
CA ARG A 57 -14.57 3.84 2.86
C ARG A 57 -13.48 3.15 2.04
N PRO A 58 -13.52 1.80 1.97
CA PRO A 58 -12.49 1.06 1.24
C PRO A 58 -12.51 1.44 -0.24
N ASP A 59 -11.34 1.39 -0.87
CA ASP A 59 -11.24 1.59 -2.31
C ASP A 59 -12.25 0.72 -3.08
N ILE A 60 -12.91 1.32 -4.07
CA ILE A 60 -13.95 0.65 -4.87
C ILE A 60 -13.44 -0.63 -5.55
N LEU A 61 -12.15 -0.70 -5.92
CA LEU A 61 -11.57 -1.89 -6.52
C LEU A 61 -11.57 -3.08 -5.57
N ARG A 62 -11.60 -2.88 -4.24
CA ARG A 62 -11.76 -4.00 -3.29
C ARG A 62 -13.08 -4.74 -3.45
N PHE A 63 -14.07 -4.12 -4.10
CA PHE A 63 -15.37 -4.72 -4.42
C PHE A 63 -15.49 -5.14 -5.89
N GLN A 64 -14.41 -5.02 -6.68
CA GLN A 64 -14.38 -5.45 -8.08
C GLN A 64 -13.70 -6.80 -8.20
N GLY A 65 -14.43 -7.78 -8.74
CA GLY A 65 -13.91 -9.12 -9.02
C GLY A 65 -12.99 -9.14 -10.25
N PRO A 66 -12.17 -10.18 -10.41
CA PRO A 66 -12.44 -11.52 -9.89
C PRO A 66 -12.06 -11.68 -8.41
N PHE A 67 -12.80 -12.56 -7.73
CA PHE A 67 -12.57 -12.99 -6.35
C PHE A 67 -12.22 -14.48 -6.35
N PRO A 68 -10.94 -14.85 -6.13
CA PRO A 68 -10.55 -16.25 -6.01
C PRO A 68 -11.37 -16.93 -4.90
N GLY A 69 -11.88 -18.13 -5.17
CA GLY A 69 -12.73 -18.85 -4.22
C GLY A 69 -14.14 -18.29 -4.02
N GLY A 70 -14.56 -17.28 -4.80
CA GLY A 70 -15.94 -16.77 -4.82
C GLY A 70 -16.33 -15.90 -3.61
N ASN A 71 -15.45 -15.72 -2.64
CA ASN A 71 -15.71 -14.92 -1.45
C ASN A 71 -15.25 -13.48 -1.68
N ALA A 72 -16.20 -12.56 -1.86
CA ALA A 72 -15.92 -11.13 -1.95
C ALA A 72 -15.52 -10.56 -0.57
N SER A 73 -14.25 -10.69 -0.23
CA SER A 73 -13.63 -10.04 0.92
C SER A 73 -12.81 -8.83 0.47
N LEU A 74 -12.57 -7.86 1.37
CA LEU A 74 -11.75 -6.67 1.07
C LEU A 74 -10.32 -7.01 0.63
N SER A 75 -9.85 -8.23 0.88
CA SER A 75 -8.51 -8.72 0.53
C SER A 75 -8.48 -9.63 -0.69
N GLU A 76 -9.63 -10.09 -1.20
CA GLU A 76 -9.67 -11.09 -2.28
C GLU A 76 -9.80 -10.48 -3.69
N SER A 77 -9.93 -9.16 -3.82
CA SER A 77 -10.01 -8.54 -5.15
C SER A 77 -8.68 -8.64 -5.90
N VAL A 78 -8.71 -9.35 -7.03
CA VAL A 78 -7.57 -9.40 -7.96
C VAL A 78 -7.30 -8.05 -8.59
N TRP A 79 -8.33 -7.23 -8.86
CA TRP A 79 -8.11 -5.87 -9.37
C TRP A 79 -7.33 -5.03 -8.37
N TYR A 80 -7.74 -5.06 -7.10
CA TYR A 80 -7.03 -4.33 -6.06
C TYR A 80 -5.58 -4.83 -5.95
N ALA A 81 -5.36 -6.14 -5.93
CA ALA A 81 -4.02 -6.72 -5.87
C ALA A 81 -3.15 -6.32 -7.08
N ASN A 82 -3.72 -6.30 -8.29
CA ASN A 82 -2.99 -5.99 -9.52
C ASN A 82 -2.42 -4.58 -9.54
N VAL A 83 -3.16 -3.60 -9.03
CA VAL A 83 -2.76 -2.18 -9.10
C VAL A 83 -2.17 -1.66 -7.80
N ASN A 84 -2.02 -2.50 -6.78
CA ASN A 84 -1.43 -2.11 -5.49
C ASN A 84 -0.23 -2.95 -5.05
N SER A 85 0.26 -3.83 -5.92
CA SER A 85 1.44 -4.65 -5.66
C SER A 85 2.71 -3.80 -5.46
N ASN A 86 3.64 -4.28 -4.64
CA ASN A 86 4.91 -3.61 -4.27
C ASN A 86 4.80 -2.34 -3.39
N MET A 87 3.59 -1.91 -3.02
CA MET A 87 3.38 -0.80 -2.09
C MET A 87 3.17 -1.29 -0.65
N LEU A 88 3.55 -0.46 0.33
CA LEU A 88 3.13 -0.62 1.72
C LEU A 88 1.69 -0.10 1.86
N GLY A 89 0.84 -0.80 2.61
CA GLY A 89 -0.55 -0.38 2.87
C GLY A 89 -0.73 0.22 4.27
N LEU A 90 -1.46 1.34 4.35
CA LEU A 90 -1.88 1.97 5.61
C LEU A 90 -3.40 2.22 5.58
N SER A 91 -4.14 1.60 6.50
CA SER A 91 -5.55 1.97 6.74
C SER A 91 -5.61 3.14 7.72
N LEU A 92 -6.19 4.27 7.31
CA LEU A 92 -6.25 5.49 8.11
C LEU A 92 -7.59 6.21 7.95
N ASP A 93 -8.25 6.49 9.07
CA ASP A 93 -9.33 7.47 9.12
C ASP A 93 -8.77 8.83 9.57
N TRP A 94 -8.43 9.68 8.60
CA TRP A 94 -7.90 11.02 8.86
C TRP A 94 -8.99 12.09 9.08
N THR A 95 -10.27 11.70 9.20
CA THR A 95 -11.31 12.65 9.64
C THR A 95 -11.20 12.96 11.13
N ARG A 96 -10.52 12.07 11.89
CA ARG A 96 -10.26 12.22 13.33
C ARG A 96 -8.96 13.01 13.58
N PRO A 97 -8.85 13.80 14.67
CA PRO A 97 -7.63 14.55 14.98
C PRO A 97 -6.36 13.69 15.03
N SER A 98 -6.43 12.50 15.63
CA SER A 98 -5.30 11.56 15.67
C SER A 98 -4.91 11.06 14.28
N GLY A 99 -5.88 10.81 13.40
CA GLY A 99 -5.63 10.42 12.03
C GLY A 99 -5.03 11.56 11.20
N LYS A 100 -5.49 12.80 11.41
CA LYS A 100 -4.88 14.00 10.81
C LYS A 100 -3.41 14.11 11.20
N ALA A 101 -3.06 13.91 12.47
CA ALA A 101 -1.68 13.98 12.92
C ALA A 101 -0.78 12.91 12.27
N ILE A 102 -1.31 11.70 12.03
CA ILE A 102 -0.59 10.65 11.31
C ILE A 102 -0.42 11.03 9.83
N MET A 103 -1.50 11.47 9.18
CA MET A 103 -1.45 11.91 7.77
C MET A 103 -0.44 13.04 7.59
N ASP A 104 -0.46 14.04 8.47
CA ASP A 104 0.44 15.20 8.45
C ASP A 104 1.92 14.80 8.59
N ARG A 105 2.22 13.80 9.44
CA ARG A 105 3.57 13.20 9.52
C ARG A 105 3.95 12.45 8.25
N LEU A 106 3.01 11.73 7.65
CA LEU A 106 3.23 10.97 6.43
C LEU A 106 3.51 11.88 5.23
N LEU A 107 2.73 12.98 5.10
CA LEU A 107 2.93 13.97 4.04
C LEU A 107 4.25 14.71 4.19
N ARG A 108 4.68 15.05 5.41
CA ARG A 108 6.02 15.64 5.66
C ARG A 108 7.18 14.68 5.36
N TRP A 109 6.93 13.38 5.39
CA TRP A 109 7.94 12.37 5.07
C TRP A 109 8.08 12.14 3.56
N ALA A 110 7.01 12.39 2.77
CA ALA A 110 6.95 12.07 1.36
C ALA A 110 7.67 13.11 0.48
N ASP A 111 8.31 12.64 -0.59
CA ASP A 111 8.85 13.47 -1.66
C ASP A 111 7.79 13.71 -2.75
N VAL A 112 6.87 12.75 -2.93
CA VAL A 112 5.79 12.79 -3.92
C VAL A 112 4.46 12.36 -3.28
N VAL A 113 3.40 13.10 -3.59
CA VAL A 113 2.02 12.74 -3.23
C VAL A 113 1.21 12.56 -4.51
N ILE A 114 0.35 11.53 -4.54
CA ILE A 114 -0.50 11.21 -5.69
C ILE A 114 -1.97 11.17 -5.22
N GLU A 115 -2.80 12.05 -5.75
CA GLU A 115 -4.27 12.03 -5.60
C GLU A 115 -5.03 12.08 -6.93
N ASN A 116 -6.30 11.68 -6.92
CA ASN A 116 -7.27 11.83 -8.02
C ASN A 116 -8.71 11.67 -7.52
#